data_AF-A0A9J6EIV0-F1
#
_entry.id   AF-A0A9J6EIV0-F1
#
_cell.length_a   1.000
_cell.length_b   1.000
_cell.length_c   1.000
_cell.angle_alpha   90.00
_cell.angle_beta   90.00
_cell.angle_gamma   90.00
#
_symmetry.space_group_name_H-M   'P 1'
#
loop_
_entity.id
_entity.type
_entity.pdbx_description
1 polymer ?
#
loop_
_entity_poly.entity_id
_entity_poly.type
_entity_poly.pdbx_seq_one_letter_code
_entity_poly.pdbx_strand_id
1 'polypeptide(L)'
;MGRPADPRSDRQAIDGGRVCFLVDGADTMMPSWMTYVQCARHEQEQNLDMLLLPEGSLYYRVTKCRRKYLRQFKDVRRHGRPIFYTSETWANAGHTVSRGWVDKTSTEHAKKANLTTGLPNPSGKEGRLIITHCGNEDGFITAAGEVFRATKGTGDYHDEMDGANL
;
A
#
# COMPACT_ATOMS: atom_id res chain seq x y z
N MET A 1 47.04 4.56 -28.79
CA MET A 1 46.51 3.91 -27.57
C MET A 1 45.01 4.18 -27.51
N GLY A 2 44.19 3.20 -27.89
CA GLY A 2 42.72 3.33 -27.85
C GLY A 2 42.22 3.11 -26.43
N ARG A 3 41.29 3.95 -25.96
CA ARG A 3 40.62 3.73 -24.67
C ARG A 3 39.85 2.41 -24.71
N PRO A 4 39.84 1.61 -23.63
CA PRO A 4 38.97 0.46 -23.56
C PRO A 4 37.51 0.93 -23.58
N ALA A 5 36.66 0.24 -24.35
CA ALA A 5 35.23 0.49 -24.38
C ALA A 5 34.63 0.30 -22.98
N ASP A 6 33.76 1.23 -22.57
CA ASP A 6 33.02 1.16 -21.31
C ASP A 6 32.05 -0.05 -21.39
N PRO A 7 32.11 -1.02 -20.47
CA PRO A 7 31.24 -2.21 -20.50
C PRO A 7 29.76 -1.91 -20.24
N ARG A 8 29.39 -0.63 -20.13
CA ARG A 8 28.04 -0.14 -19.85
C ARG A 8 27.27 0.37 -21.08
N SER A 9 27.83 0.32 -22.30
CA SER A 9 27.14 0.89 -23.48
C SER A 9 26.17 -0.06 -24.19
N ASP A 10 26.29 -1.38 -24.04
CA ASP A 10 25.71 -2.31 -25.04
C ASP A 10 24.65 -3.26 -24.48
N ARG A 11 23.67 -2.72 -23.75
CA ARG A 11 22.43 -3.47 -23.47
C ARG A 11 21.22 -2.56 -23.65
N GLN A 12 20.81 -2.42 -24.89
CA GLN A 12 19.43 -2.05 -25.24
C GLN A 12 18.79 -3.32 -25.80
N ALA A 13 17.54 -3.66 -25.45
CA ALA A 13 16.89 -4.84 -26.07
C ALA A 13 16.54 -4.64 -27.55
N ILE A 14 16.86 -3.46 -28.10
CA ILE A 14 16.73 -3.11 -29.49
C ILE A 14 18.06 -2.47 -29.90
N ASP A 15 18.96 -3.25 -30.48
CA ASP A 15 20.20 -2.79 -31.10
C ASP A 15 19.96 -2.57 -32.59
N GLY A 16 20.03 -1.32 -33.06
CA GLY A 16 19.89 -0.97 -34.48
C GLY A 16 18.58 -1.44 -35.15
N GLY A 17 17.50 -1.65 -34.38
CA GLY A 17 16.22 -2.16 -34.88
C GLY A 17 16.12 -3.69 -34.98
N ARG A 18 17.10 -4.44 -34.46
CA ARG A 18 17.05 -5.90 -34.35
C ARG A 18 16.56 -6.33 -32.96
N VAL A 19 15.70 -7.36 -32.93
CA VAL A 19 15.25 -7.99 -31.70
C VAL A 19 16.45 -8.68 -31.04
N CYS A 20 16.82 -8.26 -29.83
CA CYS A 20 18.01 -8.79 -29.15
C CYS A 20 17.73 -10.04 -28.30
N PHE A 21 16.51 -10.18 -27.75
CA PHE A 21 16.09 -11.35 -26.97
C PHE A 21 14.57 -11.43 -26.83
N LEU A 22 14.05 -12.62 -26.52
CA LEU A 22 12.64 -12.87 -26.19
C LEU A 22 12.54 -13.24 -24.71
N VAL A 23 11.48 -12.76 -24.05
CA VAL A 23 11.12 -13.19 -22.70
C VAL A 23 9.84 -13.99 -22.81
N ASP A 24 9.94 -15.29 -22.53
CA ASP A 24 8.79 -16.19 -22.56
C ASP A 24 8.11 -16.24 -21.18
N GLY A 25 6.88 -15.75 -21.11
CA GLY A 25 6.06 -15.79 -19.89
C GLY A 25 5.36 -17.13 -19.64
N ALA A 26 5.49 -18.10 -20.55
CA ALA A 26 4.96 -19.45 -20.38
C ALA A 26 5.90 -20.38 -19.59
N ASP A 27 7.12 -19.92 -19.28
CA ASP A 27 8.07 -20.68 -18.47
C ASP A 27 7.55 -20.85 -17.03
N THR A 28 7.29 -22.09 -16.66
CA THR A 28 6.77 -22.47 -15.36
C THR A 28 7.83 -22.53 -14.27
N MET A 29 9.13 -22.47 -14.62
CA MET A 29 10.21 -22.49 -13.63
C MET A 29 10.35 -21.17 -12.88
N MET A 30 9.94 -20.04 -13.48
CA MET A 30 10.05 -18.70 -12.89
C MET A 30 8.75 -17.91 -13.09
N PRO A 31 7.65 -18.30 -12.42
CA PRO A 31 6.36 -17.67 -12.61
C PRO A 31 6.37 -16.21 -12.11
N SER A 32 5.91 -15.30 -12.96
CA SER A 32 5.63 -13.91 -12.58
C SER A 32 4.14 -13.66 -12.72
N TRP A 33 3.54 -12.98 -11.73
CA TRP A 33 2.15 -12.54 -11.81
C TRP A 33 1.88 -11.66 -13.06
N MET A 34 2.93 -11.02 -13.59
CA MET A 34 2.87 -10.17 -14.77
C MET A 34 2.39 -10.92 -16.03
N THR A 35 2.55 -12.26 -16.10
CA THR A 35 2.13 -13.06 -17.26
C THR A 35 0.61 -13.23 -17.35
N TYR A 36 -0.11 -12.99 -16.25
CA TYR A 36 -1.57 -13.03 -16.19
C TYR A 36 -2.22 -11.68 -16.54
N VAL A 37 -1.42 -10.62 -16.72
CA VAL A 37 -1.94 -9.30 -17.08
C VAL A 37 -2.36 -9.29 -18.54
N GLN A 38 -3.64 -9.05 -18.79
CA GLN A 38 -4.19 -8.99 -20.15
C GLN A 38 -3.72 -7.72 -20.89
N CYS A 39 -3.35 -7.88 -22.16
CA CYS A 39 -3.07 -6.75 -23.04
C CYS A 39 -4.32 -5.92 -23.29
N ALA A 40 -4.19 -4.60 -23.24
CA ALA A 40 -5.25 -3.70 -23.68
C ALA A 40 -5.50 -3.87 -25.18
N ARG A 41 -6.77 -4.01 -25.56
CA ARG A 41 -7.26 -4.15 -26.94
C ARG A 41 -7.36 -2.79 -27.64
N HIS A 42 -7.49 -1.71 -26.87
CA HIS A 42 -7.55 -0.33 -27.36
C HIS A 42 -7.09 0.68 -26.30
N GLU A 43 -6.69 1.88 -26.74
CA GLU A 43 -6.14 2.93 -25.87
C GLU A 43 -7.10 3.34 -24.73
N GLN A 44 -8.42 3.22 -24.96
CA GLN A 44 -9.42 3.59 -23.95
C GLN A 44 -9.30 2.74 -22.67
N GLU A 45 -8.94 1.46 -22.77
CA GLU A 45 -8.83 0.55 -21.61
C GLU A 45 -7.39 0.39 -21.08
N GLN A 46 -6.38 0.94 -21.77
CA GLN A 46 -4.99 0.84 -21.35
C GLN A 46 -4.72 1.64 -20.06
N ASN A 47 -4.30 0.95 -19.00
CA ASN A 47 -3.91 1.53 -17.71
C ASN A 47 -2.44 1.29 -17.34
N LEU A 48 -1.78 0.33 -18.00
CA LEU A 48 -0.38 -0.03 -17.84
C LEU A 48 0.39 0.19 -19.15
N ASP A 49 1.60 0.74 -19.05
CA ASP A 49 2.60 0.74 -20.13
C ASP A 49 3.73 -0.20 -19.74
N MET A 50 4.23 -0.98 -20.69
CA MET A 50 5.43 -1.80 -20.51
C MET A 50 6.68 -0.94 -20.65
N LEU A 51 7.61 -1.08 -19.71
CA LEU A 51 8.89 -0.40 -19.67
C LEU A 51 10.00 -1.44 -19.67
N LEU A 52 10.91 -1.33 -20.62
CA LEU A 52 12.14 -2.10 -20.66
C LEU A 52 13.27 -1.24 -20.08
N LEU A 53 13.99 -1.77 -19.11
CA LEU A 53 15.18 -1.13 -18.56
C LEU A 53 16.46 -1.59 -19.30
N PRO A 54 17.55 -0.81 -19.29
CA PRO A 54 18.80 -1.14 -19.97
C PRO A 54 19.39 -2.51 -19.58
N GLU A 55 19.20 -2.93 -18.34
CA GLU A 55 19.61 -4.25 -17.86
C GLU A 55 18.82 -5.42 -18.45
N GLY A 56 17.80 -5.15 -19.27
CA GLY A 56 16.97 -6.15 -19.96
C GLY A 56 15.72 -6.57 -19.21
N SER A 57 15.44 -5.96 -18.06
CA SER A 57 14.27 -6.27 -17.25
C SER A 57 13.02 -5.52 -17.70
N LEU A 58 11.86 -6.18 -17.61
CA LEU A 58 10.56 -5.65 -18.01
C LEU A 58 9.72 -5.27 -16.79
N TYR A 59 9.09 -4.10 -16.84
CA TYR A 59 8.24 -3.56 -15.78
C TYR A 59 6.94 -3.01 -16.34
N TYR A 60 5.88 -3.03 -15.53
CA TYR A 60 4.69 -2.25 -15.79
C TYR A 60 4.74 -0.89 -15.10
N ARG A 61 4.34 0.15 -15.82
CA ARG A 61 4.13 1.49 -15.29
C ARG A 61 2.65 1.82 -15.37
N VAL A 62 2.06 2.29 -14.27
CA VAL A 62 0.69 2.83 -14.29
C VAL A 62 0.71 4.21 -14.93
N THR A 63 -0.02 4.39 -16.02
CA THR A 63 0.19 5.56 -16.88
C THR A 63 -1.04 6.42 -17.06
N LYS A 64 -2.15 5.86 -17.52
CA LYS A 64 -3.32 6.69 -17.89
C LYS A 64 -3.97 7.37 -16.68
N CYS A 65 -4.40 6.60 -15.68
CA CYS A 65 -5.09 7.13 -14.51
C CYS A 65 -4.17 8.03 -13.67
N ARG A 66 -2.92 7.61 -13.47
CA ARG A 66 -1.94 8.40 -12.70
C ARG A 66 -1.59 9.72 -13.37
N ARG A 67 -1.36 9.75 -14.70
CA ARG A 67 -1.11 11.01 -15.42
C ARG A 67 -2.33 11.94 -15.39
N LYS A 68 -3.55 11.41 -15.55
CA LYS A 68 -4.79 12.20 -15.45
C LYS A 68 -4.91 12.83 -14.06
N TYR A 69 -4.79 12.02 -13.01
CA TYR A 69 -4.82 12.46 -11.61
C TYR A 69 -3.77 13.55 -11.35
N LEU A 70 -2.50 13.32 -11.71
CA LEU A 70 -1.42 14.28 -11.47
C LEU A 70 -1.62 15.60 -12.23
N ARG A 71 -2.22 15.58 -13.43
CA ARG A 71 -2.57 16.81 -14.16
C ARG A 71 -3.67 17.60 -13.45
N GLN A 72 -4.75 16.94 -13.06
CA GLN A 72 -5.84 17.57 -12.31
C GLN A 72 -5.35 18.12 -10.96
N PHE A 73 -4.54 17.34 -10.25
CA PHE A 73 -3.96 17.72 -8.97
C PHE A 73 -3.05 18.95 -9.09
N LYS A 74 -2.22 19.03 -10.13
CA LYS A 74 -1.41 20.24 -10.41
C LYS A 74 -2.29 21.46 -10.70
N ASP A 75 -3.39 21.27 -11.41
CA ASP A 75 -4.32 22.36 -11.72
C ASP A 75 -5.03 22.89 -10.47
N VAL A 76 -5.49 22.00 -9.58
CA VAL A 76 -6.05 22.35 -8.27
C VAL A 76 -5.05 23.17 -7.44
N ARG A 77 -3.78 22.73 -7.38
CA ARG A 77 -2.71 23.47 -6.70
C ARG A 77 -2.47 24.85 -7.33
N ARG A 78 -2.44 24.93 -8.66
CA ARG A 78 -2.23 26.19 -9.39
C ARG A 78 -3.30 27.23 -9.07
N HIS A 79 -4.55 26.80 -8.88
CA HIS A 79 -5.66 27.68 -8.52
C HIS A 79 -5.72 28.00 -7.02
N GLY A 80 -4.73 27.59 -6.22
CA GLY A 80 -4.70 27.83 -4.78
C GLY A 80 -5.86 27.19 -4.02
N ARG A 81 -6.47 26.13 -4.59
CA ARG A 81 -7.56 25.43 -3.93
C ARG A 81 -7.00 24.51 -2.84
N PRO A 82 -7.61 24.48 -1.64
CA PRO A 82 -7.18 23.57 -0.59
C PRO A 82 -7.37 22.11 -1.02
N ILE A 83 -6.40 21.28 -0.66
CA ILE A 83 -6.38 19.85 -0.98
C ILE A 83 -6.47 19.08 0.33
N PHE A 84 -7.57 18.34 0.49
CA PHE A 84 -7.76 17.43 1.61
C PHE A 84 -7.50 16.00 1.13
N TYR A 85 -6.70 15.27 1.90
CA TYR A 85 -6.46 13.85 1.76
C TYR A 85 -7.38 13.14 2.75
N THR A 86 -8.05 12.10 2.29
CA THR A 86 -8.82 11.20 3.14
C THR A 86 -8.23 9.81 3.00
N SER A 87 -8.17 9.09 4.11
CA SER A 87 -7.80 7.68 4.11
C SER A 87 -8.51 6.98 5.24
N GLU A 88 -8.66 5.69 5.04
CA GLU A 88 -9.08 4.73 6.03
C GLU A 88 -7.86 3.94 6.50
N THR A 89 -7.86 3.56 7.77
CA THR A 89 -6.90 2.63 8.37
C THR A 89 -7.58 1.82 9.47
N TRP A 90 -6.89 0.82 10.00
CA TRP A 90 -7.40 -0.02 11.07
C TRP A 90 -6.34 -0.26 12.16
N ALA A 91 -6.80 -0.46 13.39
CA ALA A 91 -5.99 -0.82 14.55
C ALA A 91 -6.62 -2.03 15.26
N ASN A 92 -5.82 -3.02 15.64
CA ASN A 92 -6.35 -4.15 16.41
C ASN A 92 -6.63 -3.73 17.86
N ALA A 93 -7.78 -4.15 18.40
CA ALA A 93 -7.98 -4.18 19.84
C ALA A 93 -6.93 -5.13 20.44
N GLY A 94 -6.14 -4.63 21.39
CA GLY A 94 -5.03 -5.38 21.97
C GLY A 94 -3.66 -5.13 21.33
N HIS A 95 -3.50 -4.15 20.43
CA HIS A 95 -2.16 -3.78 19.94
C HIS A 95 -1.23 -3.47 21.13
N THR A 96 -0.24 -4.34 21.35
CA THR A 96 0.72 -4.26 22.44
C THR A 96 2.14 -4.16 21.87
N VAL A 97 3.06 -3.63 22.66
CA VAL A 97 4.49 -3.63 22.33
C VAL A 97 5.02 -5.07 22.37
N SER A 98 5.95 -5.40 21.47
CA SER A 98 6.57 -6.74 21.42
C SER A 98 7.27 -7.16 22.72
N ARG A 99 7.58 -6.18 23.58
CA ARG A 99 8.12 -6.38 24.93
C ARG A 99 7.37 -5.47 25.91
N GLY A 100 6.50 -6.06 26.71
CA GLY A 100 5.86 -5.41 27.86
C GLY A 100 6.39 -6.00 29.17
N TRP A 101 6.41 -5.19 30.24
CA TRP A 101 6.72 -5.70 31.57
C TRP A 101 5.53 -6.54 32.05
N VAL A 102 5.72 -7.86 32.15
CA VAL A 102 4.72 -8.78 32.69
C VAL A 102 5.18 -9.17 34.07
N ASP A 103 4.45 -8.72 35.09
CA ASP A 103 4.72 -9.16 36.46
C ASP A 103 4.18 -10.59 36.61
N LYS A 104 5.06 -11.52 36.99
CA LYS A 104 4.72 -12.95 37.20
C LYS A 104 4.34 -13.25 38.65
N THR A 105 4.30 -12.27 39.54
CA THR A 105 3.83 -12.47 40.92
C THR A 105 2.40 -12.97 40.93
N SER A 106 2.09 -13.89 41.86
CA SER A 106 0.80 -14.56 41.90
C SER A 106 -0.35 -13.54 41.91
N THR A 107 -1.28 -13.73 40.99
CA THR A 107 -2.46 -12.87 40.78
C THR A 107 -3.22 -12.59 42.09
N GLU A 108 -3.16 -13.52 43.05
CA GLU A 108 -3.81 -13.39 44.36
C GLU A 108 -3.16 -12.35 45.29
N HIS A 109 -1.83 -12.22 45.31
CA HIS A 109 -1.17 -11.17 46.11
C HIS A 109 -1.36 -9.79 45.49
N ALA A 110 -1.24 -9.68 44.16
CA ALA A 110 -1.47 -8.43 43.44
C ALA A 110 -2.92 -7.92 43.62
N LYS A 111 -3.92 -8.81 43.56
CA LYS A 111 -5.33 -8.48 43.83
C LYS A 111 -5.56 -7.99 45.26
N LYS A 112 -4.99 -8.66 46.26
CA LYS A 112 -5.09 -8.23 47.68
C LYS A 112 -4.42 -6.88 47.93
N ALA A 113 -3.39 -6.54 47.16
CA ALA A 113 -2.63 -5.31 47.29
C ALA A 113 -3.06 -4.19 46.31
N ASN A 114 -4.13 -4.38 45.52
CA ASN A 114 -4.56 -3.45 44.47
C ASN A 114 -3.46 -3.09 43.44
N LEU A 115 -2.55 -4.03 43.16
CA LEU A 115 -1.47 -3.87 42.18
C LEU A 115 -1.87 -4.47 40.82
N THR A 116 -1.41 -3.85 39.74
CA THR A 116 -1.60 -4.37 38.36
C THR A 116 -0.46 -5.32 38.03
N THR A 117 -0.72 -6.46 37.39
CA THR A 117 0.32 -7.42 36.95
C THR A 117 0.93 -7.09 35.58
N GLY A 118 0.81 -5.83 35.14
CA GLY A 118 1.17 -5.37 33.80
C GLY A 118 0.02 -5.50 32.79
N LEU A 119 0.27 -5.06 31.55
CA LEU A 119 -0.69 -5.15 30.45
C LEU A 119 -0.88 -6.63 30.07
N PRO A 120 -2.11 -7.17 30.10
CA PRO A 120 -2.35 -8.53 29.65
C PRO A 120 -1.96 -8.63 28.17
N ASN A 121 -1.30 -9.73 27.81
CA ASN A 121 -1.09 -10.05 26.40
C ASN A 121 -2.48 -10.27 25.79
N PRO A 122 -2.83 -9.64 24.65
CA PRO A 122 -4.15 -9.81 24.06
C PRO A 122 -4.37 -11.29 23.75
N SER A 123 -5.37 -11.89 24.39
CA SER A 123 -5.70 -13.30 24.25
C SER A 123 -6.89 -13.45 23.32
N GLY A 124 -6.66 -13.39 22.01
CA GLY A 124 -7.67 -13.72 21.01
C GLY A 124 -7.65 -12.84 19.76
N LYS A 125 -8.39 -13.28 18.73
CA LYS A 125 -8.79 -12.47 17.57
C LYS A 125 -9.72 -11.35 18.06
N GLU A 126 -9.16 -10.34 18.70
CA GLU A 126 -9.94 -9.20 19.18
C GLU A 126 -10.24 -8.24 18.02
N GLY A 127 -11.40 -7.58 18.10
CA GLY A 127 -11.96 -6.77 17.01
C GLY A 127 -11.04 -5.65 16.53
N ARG A 128 -11.28 -5.12 15.33
CA ARG A 128 -10.54 -3.98 14.79
C ARG A 128 -11.28 -2.69 15.08
N LEU A 129 -10.55 -1.62 15.40
CA LEU A 129 -11.02 -0.26 15.24
C LEU A 129 -10.73 0.14 13.79
N ILE A 130 -11.75 0.62 13.10
CA ILE A 130 -11.60 1.24 11.79
C ILE A 130 -11.63 2.74 12.00
N ILE A 131 -10.68 3.44 11.38
CA ILE A 131 -10.45 4.86 11.55
C ILE A 131 -10.43 5.48 10.15
N THR A 132 -11.35 6.39 9.89
CA THR A 132 -11.38 7.20 8.67
C THR A 132 -11.22 8.65 9.06
N HIS A 133 -10.36 9.39 8.37
CA HIS A 133 -10.16 10.81 8.66
C HIS A 133 -9.72 11.57 7.41
N CYS A 134 -10.08 12.85 7.32
CA CYS A 134 -9.51 13.77 6.35
C CYS A 134 -8.61 14.86 6.96
N GLY A 135 -7.61 15.31 6.20
CA GLY A 135 -6.68 16.36 6.59
C GLY A 135 -5.96 17.00 5.39
N ASN A 136 -5.33 18.14 5.59
CA ASN A 136 -4.51 18.82 4.59
C ASN A 136 -3.09 19.10 5.15
N GLU A 137 -2.37 20.03 4.54
CA GLU A 137 -1.04 20.45 5.02
C GLU A 137 -1.04 21.13 6.39
N ASP A 138 -2.20 21.65 6.83
CA ASP A 138 -2.39 22.28 8.14
C ASP A 138 -2.78 21.27 9.24
N GLY A 139 -2.97 20.00 8.86
CA GLY A 139 -3.31 18.90 9.76
C GLY A 139 -4.71 18.34 9.53
N PHE A 140 -5.22 17.66 10.55
CA PHE A 140 -6.51 16.99 10.51
C PHE A 140 -7.68 17.96 10.69
N ILE A 141 -8.76 17.77 9.94
CA ILE A 141 -9.95 18.61 10.05
C ILE A 141 -10.76 18.21 11.26
N THR A 142 -10.99 19.16 12.18
CA THR A 142 -11.78 18.91 13.38
C THR A 142 -13.16 18.37 13.02
N ALA A 143 -13.60 17.32 13.72
CA ALA A 143 -14.86 16.62 13.50
C ALA A 143 -15.03 15.91 12.15
N ALA A 144 -13.97 15.76 11.36
CA ALA A 144 -13.98 14.95 10.12
C ALA A 144 -13.48 13.50 10.32
N GLY A 145 -13.16 13.13 11.57
CA GLY A 145 -12.67 11.81 11.93
C GLY A 145 -13.79 10.92 12.45
N GLU A 146 -13.85 9.70 11.93
CA GLU A 146 -14.78 8.66 12.37
C GLU A 146 -14.01 7.44 12.83
N VAL A 147 -14.44 6.89 13.97
CA VAL A 147 -13.88 5.68 14.54
C VAL A 147 -15.01 4.76 14.96
N PHE A 148 -15.04 3.55 14.41
CA PHE A 148 -15.97 2.53 14.85
C PHE A 148 -15.26 1.19 15.02
N ARG A 149 -15.91 0.29 15.77
CA ARG A 149 -15.40 -1.04 16.03
C ARG A 149 -15.99 -2.00 15.00
N ALA A 150 -15.13 -2.65 14.23
CA ALA A 150 -15.54 -3.75 13.36
C ALA A 150 -16.12 -4.89 14.21
N THR A 151 -17.31 -5.31 13.82
CA THR A 151 -18.11 -6.36 14.45
C THR A 151 -17.69 -7.74 14.01
N LYS A 152 -17.22 -7.91 12.76
CA LYS A 152 -16.64 -9.16 12.28
C LYS A 152 -15.17 -9.28 12.73
N GLY A 153 -14.88 -10.32 13.52
CA GLY A 153 -13.52 -10.65 13.95
C GLY A 153 -12.61 -11.22 12.84
N THR A 154 -13.16 -11.48 11.65
CA THR A 154 -12.42 -11.98 10.47
C THR A 154 -13.12 -11.52 9.18
N GLY A 155 -12.36 -11.00 8.21
CA GLY A 155 -12.88 -10.67 6.87
C GLY A 155 -12.62 -9.21 6.47
N ASP A 156 -13.25 -8.85 5.37
CA ASP A 156 -13.33 -7.47 4.87
C ASP A 156 -14.36 -6.68 5.70
N TYR A 157 -13.96 -5.52 6.24
CA TYR A 157 -14.84 -4.65 7.03
C TYR A 157 -15.56 -3.62 6.17
N HIS A 158 -15.27 -3.52 4.87
CA HIS A 158 -15.95 -2.57 3.98
C HIS A 158 -17.47 -2.80 3.94
N ASP A 159 -17.96 -4.02 4.16
CA ASP A 159 -19.39 -4.33 4.27
C ASP A 159 -20.08 -3.70 5.50
N GLU A 160 -19.29 -3.35 6.53
CA GLU A 160 -19.79 -2.73 7.77
C GLU A 160 -19.77 -1.21 7.71
N MET A 161 -19.20 -0.63 6.65
CA MET A 161 -19.30 0.80 6.36
C MET A 161 -20.55 1.06 5.54
N ASP A 162 -21.55 1.70 6.14
CA ASP A 162 -22.62 2.31 5.38
C ASP A 162 -22.28 3.77 5.06
N GLY A 163 -22.40 4.15 3.79
CA GLY A 163 -22.30 5.56 3.40
C GLY A 163 -23.47 6.42 3.88
N ALA A 164 -24.36 5.88 4.71
CA ALA A 164 -25.51 6.57 5.29
C ALA A 164 -25.14 7.41 6.53
N ASN A 165 -23.95 7.17 7.10
CA ASN A 165 -23.39 7.98 8.18
C ASN A 165 -22.34 9.01 7.69
N LEU A 166 -22.11 9.12 6.36
CA LEU A 166 -21.24 10.12 5.72
C LEU A 166 -21.99 11.39 5.28
#